data_AF-A0A7X9XUL4-F1
#
_entry.id   AF-A0A7X9XUL4-F1
#
_cell.length_a   1.000
_cell.length_b   1.000
_cell.length_c   1.000
_cell.angle_alpha   90.00
_cell.angle_beta   90.00
_cell.angle_gamma   90.00
#
_symmetry.space_group_name_H-M   'P 1'
#
loop_
_entity.id
_entity.type
_entity.pdbx_description
1 polymer ?
#
loop_
_entity_poly.entity_id
_entity_poly.type
_entity_poly.pdbx_seq_one_letter_code
_entity_poly.pdbx_strand_id
1 'polypeptide(L)'
;MSALVGFLTAELTIGGVPILVREVVGNVFGLGSAYLGMRRLVWAWPVGIAGNILLFTVFLGGVFHTPQDLDLYGQAGRQVMFLVVSVYGWWRWTQTRRAAAAVAEAAAHAHPDGNGNGNGNGNGDGDGHAGARSSSAAVMPRWATGRERLTMLAIAVGGTIVCAKIFEALGSWGPWADAWIFVGSLLATWGMAKGWTEFWLIWIAVDVVGVPLLFLGGYYPSAALYLFYAVFVTWGFVTWVRVQRQERAAAASSSSLSSVTTTPASVLDGAR
;
A
#
# COMPACT_ATOMS: atom_id res chain seq x y z
N MET A 1 4.15 -38.29 2.10
CA MET A 1 4.25 -36.94 1.49
C MET A 1 4.69 -35.96 2.56
N SER A 2 5.57 -35.00 2.23
CA SER A 2 5.92 -33.94 3.18
C SER A 2 4.74 -32.98 3.37
N ALA A 3 4.59 -32.40 4.57
CA ALA A 3 3.51 -31.46 4.87
C ALA A 3 3.51 -30.25 3.92
N LEU A 4 4.69 -29.83 3.45
CA LEU A 4 4.84 -28.76 2.46
C LEU A 4 4.20 -29.11 1.11
N VAL A 5 4.48 -30.31 0.59
CA VAL A 5 3.87 -30.76 -0.68
C VAL A 5 2.36 -30.88 -0.51
N GLY A 6 1.90 -31.45 0.61
CA GLY A 6 0.48 -31.54 0.93
C GLY A 6 -0.23 -30.19 0.98
N PHE A 7 0.41 -29.15 1.51
CA PHE A 7 -0.14 -27.78 1.50
C PHE A 7 -0.16 -27.15 0.10
N LEU A 8 0.91 -27.33 -0.68
CA LEU A 8 1.02 -26.72 -2.00
C LEU A 8 0.02 -27.29 -3.02
N THR A 9 -0.38 -28.55 -2.85
CA THR A 9 -1.35 -29.24 -3.70
C THR A 9 -2.75 -29.31 -3.09
N ALA A 10 -2.99 -28.73 -1.91
CA ALA A 10 -4.30 -28.78 -1.27
C ALA A 10 -5.31 -27.90 -2.04
N GLU A 11 -6.50 -28.44 -2.26
CA GLU A 11 -7.59 -27.79 -2.99
C GLU A 11 -8.84 -27.66 -2.13
N LEU A 12 -9.61 -26.61 -2.42
CA LEU A 12 -10.91 -26.31 -1.87
C LEU A 12 -11.88 -26.10 -3.04
N THR A 13 -13.05 -26.72 -2.99
CA THR A 13 -14.07 -26.52 -4.01
C THR A 13 -15.03 -25.40 -3.58
N ILE A 14 -15.05 -24.29 -4.31
CA ILE A 14 -15.97 -23.17 -4.06
C ILE A 14 -16.89 -23.05 -5.28
N GLY A 15 -18.19 -23.27 -5.08
CA GLY A 15 -19.17 -23.19 -6.18
C GLY A 15 -18.91 -24.18 -7.32
N GLY A 16 -18.33 -25.34 -7.03
CA GLY A 16 -17.96 -26.36 -8.02
C GLY A 16 -16.61 -26.13 -8.71
N VAL A 17 -15.91 -25.04 -8.41
CA VAL A 17 -14.59 -24.74 -9.00
C VAL A 17 -13.48 -25.11 -8.00
N PRO A 18 -12.46 -25.90 -8.40
CA PRO A 18 -11.30 -26.18 -7.56
C PRO A 18 -10.42 -24.93 -7.44
N ILE A 19 -10.10 -24.54 -6.21
CA ILE A 19 -9.25 -23.41 -5.86
C ILE A 19 -8.15 -23.91 -4.92
N LEU A 20 -6.91 -23.53 -5.19
CA LEU A 20 -5.78 -23.97 -4.37
C LEU A 20 -5.81 -23.28 -2.99
N VAL A 21 -5.59 -24.04 -1.91
CA VAL A 21 -5.47 -23.48 -0.54
C VAL A 21 -4.40 -22.39 -0.49
N ARG A 22 -3.27 -22.61 -1.16
CA ARG A 22 -2.19 -21.62 -1.27
C ARG A 22 -2.61 -20.33 -1.99
N GLU A 23 -3.56 -20.39 -2.93
CA GLU A 23 -4.12 -19.19 -3.56
C GLU A 23 -4.92 -18.38 -2.55
N VAL A 24 -5.78 -19.04 -1.77
CA VAL A 24 -6.56 -18.39 -0.71
C VAL A 24 -5.63 -17.74 0.32
N VAL A 25 -4.65 -18.50 0.82
CA VAL A 25 -3.68 -17.99 1.79
C VAL A 25 -2.89 -16.82 1.20
N GLY A 26 -2.43 -16.91 -0.05
CA GLY A 26 -1.70 -15.85 -0.73
C GLY A 26 -2.51 -14.54 -0.81
N ASN A 27 -3.80 -14.64 -1.14
CA ASN A 27 -4.71 -13.50 -1.18
C ASN A 27 -5.01 -12.92 0.22
N VAL A 28 -5.06 -13.75 1.27
CA VAL A 28 -5.18 -13.28 2.66
C VAL A 28 -3.95 -12.45 3.06
N PHE A 29 -2.74 -12.91 2.71
CA PHE A 29 -1.53 -12.11 2.89
C PHE A 29 -1.58 -10.81 2.05
N GLY A 30 -2.07 -10.87 0.82
CA GLY A 30 -2.29 -9.70 -0.03
C GLY A 30 -3.22 -8.66 0.62
N LEU A 31 -4.36 -9.08 1.16
CA LEU A 31 -5.30 -8.21 1.86
C LEU A 31 -4.69 -7.63 3.15
N GLY A 32 -3.99 -8.47 3.92
CA GLY A 32 -3.26 -8.04 5.12
C GLY A 32 -2.22 -6.97 4.80
N SER A 33 -1.44 -7.16 3.73
CA SER A 33 -0.48 -6.18 3.22
C SER A 33 -1.16 -4.86 2.85
N ALA A 34 -2.25 -4.91 2.06
CA ALA A 34 -3.00 -3.73 1.65
C ALA A 34 -3.55 -2.95 2.86
N TYR A 35 -4.04 -3.67 3.88
CA TYR A 35 -4.50 -3.07 5.12
C TYR A 35 -3.40 -2.40 5.95
N LEU A 36 -2.25 -3.07 6.09
CA LEU A 36 -1.07 -2.48 6.73
C LEU A 36 -0.58 -1.25 5.96
N GLY A 37 -0.66 -1.29 4.62
CA GLY A 37 -0.35 -0.17 3.73
C GLY A 37 -1.27 1.01 3.96
N MET A 38 -2.58 0.76 4.05
CA MET A 38 -3.57 1.77 4.44
C MET A 38 -3.25 2.40 5.80
N ARG A 39 -2.81 1.58 6.76
CA ARG A 39 -2.35 2.02 8.09
C ARG A 39 -0.95 2.65 8.10
N ARG A 40 -0.27 2.74 6.95
CA ARG A 40 1.08 3.32 6.80
C ARG A 40 2.15 2.56 7.58
N LEU A 41 1.99 1.25 7.76
CA LEU A 41 2.92 0.39 8.51
C LEU A 41 3.97 -0.22 7.59
N VAL A 42 5.26 -0.19 8.00
CA VAL A 42 6.38 -0.80 7.23
C VAL A 42 6.13 -2.30 6.97
N TRP A 43 5.42 -2.97 7.88
CA TRP A 43 5.06 -4.39 7.77
C TRP A 43 4.17 -4.73 6.58
N ALA A 44 3.58 -3.74 5.91
CA ALA A 44 2.90 -3.96 4.63
C ALA A 44 3.79 -4.70 3.63
N TRP A 45 5.07 -4.32 3.54
CA TRP A 45 5.96 -4.86 2.52
C TRP A 45 6.37 -6.32 2.75
N PRO A 46 6.86 -6.74 3.94
CA PRO A 46 7.19 -8.15 4.19
C PRO A 46 5.98 -9.08 4.06
N VAL A 47 4.82 -8.64 4.56
CA VAL A 47 3.56 -9.42 4.46
C VAL A 47 3.16 -9.57 2.98
N GLY A 48 3.28 -8.49 2.19
CA GLY A 48 3.04 -8.55 0.75
C GLY A 48 4.02 -9.46 0.01
N ILE A 49 5.31 -9.41 0.34
CA ILE A 49 6.33 -10.30 -0.25
C ILE A 49 6.00 -11.76 0.00
N ALA A 50 5.65 -12.13 1.25
CA ALA A 50 5.26 -13.50 1.58
C ALA A 50 4.04 -13.96 0.76
N GLY A 51 3.01 -13.10 0.64
CA GLY A 51 1.83 -13.38 -0.18
C GLY A 51 2.17 -13.56 -1.67
N ASN A 52 2.97 -12.66 -2.25
CA ASN A 52 3.34 -12.69 -3.66
C ASN A 52 4.24 -13.89 -4.00
N ILE A 53 5.12 -14.33 -3.10
CA ILE A 53 5.88 -15.58 -3.27
C ILE A 53 4.92 -16.76 -3.37
N LEU A 54 3.92 -16.82 -2.49
CA LEU A 54 2.96 -17.91 -2.50
C LEU A 54 2.08 -17.90 -3.77
N LEU A 55 1.57 -16.73 -4.15
CA LEU A 55 0.79 -16.53 -5.38
C LEU A 55 1.63 -16.81 -6.64
N PHE A 56 2.92 -16.50 -6.65
CA PHE A 56 3.81 -16.87 -7.74
C PHE A 56 3.81 -18.39 -7.98
N THR A 57 3.80 -19.20 -6.92
CA THR A 57 3.72 -20.66 -7.07
C THR A 57 2.38 -21.14 -7.65
N VAL A 58 1.29 -20.38 -7.48
CA VAL A 58 -0.02 -20.67 -8.06
C VAL A 58 -0.01 -20.44 -9.56
N PHE A 59 0.64 -19.37 -10.03
CA PHE A 59 0.65 -19.02 -11.46
C PHE A 59 1.72 -19.75 -12.28
N LEU A 60 2.55 -20.57 -11.64
CA LEU A 60 3.59 -21.39 -12.27
C LEU A 60 3.07 -22.82 -12.46
N GLY A 61 2.00 -22.92 -13.25
CA GLY A 61 1.15 -24.10 -13.37
C GLY A 61 1.87 -25.36 -13.84
N GLY A 62 2.81 -25.22 -14.78
CA GLY A 62 3.59 -26.32 -15.34
C GLY A 62 4.61 -26.94 -14.37
N VAL A 63 5.07 -26.21 -13.34
CA VAL A 63 6.03 -26.75 -12.35
C VAL A 63 5.32 -27.26 -11.10
N PHE A 64 4.16 -26.70 -10.76
CA PHE A 64 3.42 -27.07 -9.54
C PHE A 64 2.14 -27.89 -9.80
N HIS A 65 1.91 -28.37 -11.03
CA HIS A 65 0.76 -29.20 -11.42
C HIS A 65 -0.58 -28.57 -11.01
N THR A 66 -0.89 -27.40 -11.57
CA THR A 66 -2.17 -26.74 -11.31
C THR A 66 -3.27 -27.28 -12.22
N PRO A 67 -4.53 -27.41 -11.75
CA PRO A 67 -5.66 -27.93 -12.55
C PRO A 67 -5.89 -27.23 -13.90
N GLN A 68 -5.35 -26.02 -14.08
CA GLN A 68 -5.50 -25.20 -15.28
C GLN A 68 -4.45 -25.50 -16.38
N ASP A 69 -3.42 -26.33 -16.13
CA ASP A 69 -2.39 -26.86 -17.07
C ASP A 69 -1.73 -25.87 -18.06
N LEU A 70 -1.85 -24.56 -17.83
CA LEU A 70 -1.29 -23.49 -18.65
C LEU A 70 -0.52 -22.50 -17.76
N ASP A 71 0.74 -22.25 -18.10
CA ASP A 71 1.53 -21.21 -17.47
C ASP A 71 0.94 -19.83 -17.81
N LEU A 72 0.34 -19.17 -16.81
CA LEU A 72 -0.15 -17.81 -16.96
C LEU A 72 1.01 -16.82 -16.82
N TYR A 73 1.91 -16.78 -17.81
CA TYR A 73 3.13 -15.98 -17.77
C TYR A 73 2.87 -14.49 -17.48
N GLY A 74 1.76 -13.92 -17.95
CA GLY A 74 1.36 -12.55 -17.61
C GLY A 74 1.02 -12.36 -16.12
N GLN A 75 0.42 -13.37 -15.48
CA GLN A 75 0.14 -13.36 -14.04
C GLN A 75 1.40 -13.61 -13.21
N ALA A 76 2.23 -14.58 -13.59
CA ALA A 76 3.51 -14.85 -12.94
C ALA A 76 4.44 -13.64 -13.02
N GLY A 77 4.49 -12.97 -14.18
CA GLY A 77 5.23 -11.73 -14.38
C GLY A 77 4.78 -10.60 -13.44
N ARG A 78 3.46 -10.49 -13.17
CA ARG A 78 2.95 -9.53 -12.18
C ARG A 78 3.46 -9.83 -10.78
N GLN A 79 3.50 -11.10 -10.37
CA GLN A 79 4.01 -11.47 -9.05
C GLN A 79 5.49 -11.10 -8.89
N VAL A 80 6.32 -11.35 -9.91
CA VAL A 80 7.72 -10.92 -9.93
C VAL A 80 7.82 -9.40 -9.82
N MET A 81 7.03 -8.66 -10.60
CA MET A 81 7.01 -7.20 -10.55
C MET A 81 6.62 -6.69 -9.14
N PHE A 82 5.57 -7.24 -8.52
CA PHE A 82 5.22 -6.88 -7.14
C PHE A 82 6.35 -7.19 -6.17
N LEU A 83 7.05 -8.32 -6.31
CA LEU A 83 8.19 -8.65 -5.45
C LEU A 83 9.31 -7.61 -5.57
N VAL A 84 9.71 -7.26 -6.79
CA VAL A 84 10.78 -6.28 -7.03
C VAL A 84 10.42 -4.92 -6.42
N VAL A 85 9.22 -4.42 -6.69
CA VAL A 85 8.79 -3.12 -6.15
C VAL A 85 8.58 -3.19 -4.64
N SER A 86 8.15 -4.34 -4.10
CA SER A 86 7.96 -4.50 -2.66
C SER A 86 9.27 -4.47 -1.88
N VAL A 87 10.36 -5.02 -2.44
CA VAL A 87 11.70 -4.89 -1.86
C VAL A 87 12.12 -3.42 -1.83
N TYR A 88 11.91 -2.68 -2.93
CA TYR A 88 12.17 -1.23 -2.97
C TYR A 88 11.33 -0.46 -1.93
N GLY A 89 10.04 -0.77 -1.84
CA GLY A 89 9.12 -0.16 -0.88
C GLY A 89 9.54 -0.41 0.56
N TRP A 90 9.93 -1.65 0.88
CA TRP A 90 10.43 -2.02 2.20
C TRP A 90 11.70 -1.24 2.56
N TRP A 91 12.69 -1.24 1.66
CA TRP A 91 13.94 -0.50 1.85
C TRP A 91 13.66 0.97 2.16
N ARG A 92 12.83 1.61 1.35
CA ARG A 92 12.53 3.04 1.47
C ARG A 92 11.74 3.40 2.73
N TRP A 93 10.72 2.62 3.08
CA TRP A 93 9.91 2.88 4.27
C TRP A 93 10.70 2.59 5.56
N THR A 94 11.62 1.61 5.52
CA THR A 94 12.55 1.35 6.62
C THR A 94 13.50 2.52 6.84
N GLN A 95 14.04 3.09 5.76
CA GLN A 95 14.88 4.29 5.85
C GLN A 95 14.13 5.48 6.43
N THR A 96 12.91 5.73 5.96
CA THR A 96 12.08 6.85 6.44
C THR A 96 11.78 6.72 7.93
N ARG A 97 11.44 5.50 8.38
CA ARG A 97 11.22 5.20 9.82
C ARG A 97 12.49 5.39 10.66
N ARG A 98 13.64 4.91 10.17
CA ARG A 98 14.93 5.05 10.87
C ARG A 98 15.35 6.52 11.01
N ALA A 99 15.17 7.31 9.94
CA ALA A 99 15.46 8.73 9.97
C ALA A 99 14.55 9.47 10.98
N ALA A 100 13.25 9.16 11.00
CA ALA A 100 12.32 9.73 11.96
C ALA A 100 12.67 9.39 13.42
N ALA A 101 13.07 8.13 13.69
CA ALA A 101 13.51 7.71 15.01
C ALA A 101 14.78 8.45 15.48
N ALA A 102 15.77 8.61 14.59
CA ALA A 102 17.01 9.34 14.90
C ALA A 102 16.76 10.82 15.24
N VAL A 103 15.83 11.48 14.53
CA VAL A 103 15.43 12.87 14.84
C VAL A 103 14.75 12.95 16.21
N ALA A 104 13.85 12.01 16.53
CA ALA A 104 13.18 11.96 17.83
C ALA A 104 14.15 11.72 18.99
N GLU A 105 15.14 10.83 18.80
CA GLU A 105 16.20 10.56 19.77
C GLU A 105 17.09 11.79 20.00
N ALA A 106 17.52 12.46 18.93
CA ALA A 106 18.30 13.70 19.01
C ALA A 106 17.54 14.82 19.75
N ALA A 107 16.24 14.97 19.51
CA ALA A 107 15.40 15.94 20.20
C ALA A 107 15.26 15.62 21.70
N ALA A 108 15.16 14.34 22.08
CA ALA A 108 15.10 13.92 23.48
C ALA A 108 16.41 14.20 24.23
N HIS A 109 17.56 14.08 23.57
CA HIS A 109 18.87 14.35 24.17
C HIS A 109 19.20 15.86 24.25
N ALA A 110 18.63 16.67 23.35
CA ALA A 110 18.84 18.12 23.32
C ALA A 110 18.11 18.90 24.41
N HIS A 111 17.25 18.26 25.22
CA HIS A 111 16.49 18.89 26.30
C HIS A 111 16.83 18.24 27.66
N PRO A 112 17.94 18.62 28.33
CA PRO A 112 18.42 17.94 29.54
C PRO A 112 17.61 18.22 30.81
N ASP A 113 16.76 19.26 30.84
CA ASP A 113 16.16 19.74 32.09
C ASP A 113 14.62 19.72 32.08
N GLY A 114 14.05 18.99 33.04
CA GLY A 114 12.60 18.87 33.24
C GLY A 114 12.14 17.97 34.38
N ASN A 115 12.85 17.97 35.51
CA ASN A 115 12.46 17.42 36.83
C ASN A 115 12.47 15.88 37.02
N GLY A 116 13.66 15.36 37.36
CA GLY A 116 13.77 14.21 38.25
C GLY A 116 13.45 14.63 39.70
N ASN A 117 12.18 14.55 40.09
CA ASN A 117 11.79 14.49 41.49
C ASN A 117 10.78 13.36 41.69
N GLY A 118 11.25 12.28 42.32
CA GLY A 118 10.39 11.28 42.89
C GLY A 118 9.69 11.87 44.11
N ASN A 119 8.43 12.29 43.95
CA ASN A 119 7.49 12.36 45.05
C ASN A 119 6.06 12.13 44.55
N GLY A 120 5.30 11.34 45.31
CA GLY A 120 4.06 10.72 44.88
C GLY A 120 2.82 11.61 44.91
N ASN A 121 1.75 10.96 44.40
CA ASN A 121 0.33 11.28 44.54
C ASN A 121 -0.27 12.30 43.56
N GLY A 122 -1.17 11.82 42.70
CA GLY A 122 -1.97 12.63 41.80
C GLY A 122 -2.82 11.75 40.89
N ASN A 123 -4.14 11.80 41.12
CA ASN A 123 -5.20 11.12 40.37
C ASN A 123 -5.05 11.20 38.85
N GLY A 124 -5.57 10.17 38.19
CA GLY A 124 -5.51 10.01 36.74
C GLY A 124 -6.23 11.11 35.97
N ASP A 125 -5.69 11.38 34.79
CA ASP A 125 -6.44 11.71 33.59
C ASP A 125 -5.69 11.11 32.38
N GLY A 126 -6.44 10.36 31.58
CA GLY A 126 -5.94 9.45 30.56
C GLY A 126 -5.58 10.12 29.23
N ASP A 127 -4.49 10.89 29.19
CA ASP A 127 -3.99 11.53 27.95
C ASP A 127 -2.68 10.93 27.39
N GLY A 128 -2.29 9.74 27.85
CA GLY A 128 -1.10 9.02 27.37
C GLY A 128 -1.23 8.34 25.99
N HIS A 129 -2.35 8.48 25.28
CA HIS A 129 -2.65 7.69 24.06
C HIS A 129 -2.56 8.48 22.73
N ALA A 130 -2.20 9.77 22.78
CA ALA A 130 -2.00 10.58 21.57
C ALA A 130 -0.55 10.50 21.04
N GLY A 131 0.45 10.45 21.92
CA GLY A 131 1.87 10.43 21.54
C GLY A 131 2.36 9.12 20.90
N ALA A 132 1.84 7.96 21.33
CA ALA A 132 2.26 6.66 20.81
C ALA A 132 1.79 6.38 19.37
N ARG A 133 0.78 7.10 18.88
CA ARG A 133 0.21 6.89 17.53
C ARG A 133 1.02 7.55 16.40
N SER A 134 1.93 8.49 16.71
CA SER A 134 2.77 9.13 15.67
C SER A 134 4.02 8.31 15.31
N SER A 135 4.51 7.42 16.20
CA SER A 135 5.77 6.68 15.98
C SER A 135 5.64 5.49 15.01
N SER A 136 4.42 5.06 14.70
CA SER A 136 4.18 3.84 13.90
C SER A 136 4.05 4.12 12.39
N ALA A 137 3.69 5.35 12.00
CA ALA A 137 3.48 5.71 10.60
C ALA A 137 4.82 5.86 9.87
N ALA A 138 5.07 5.01 8.89
CA ALA A 138 6.33 4.96 8.16
C ALA A 138 6.49 6.07 7.11
N VAL A 139 5.38 6.58 6.56
CA VAL A 139 5.35 7.56 5.48
C VAL A 139 4.19 8.52 5.65
N MET A 140 4.43 9.81 5.42
CA MET A 140 3.40 10.84 5.37
C MET A 140 2.73 10.84 3.99
N PRO A 141 1.40 10.67 3.90
CA PRO A 141 0.67 10.77 2.65
C PRO A 141 0.81 12.16 2.03
N ARG A 142 1.06 12.22 0.73
CA ARG A 142 0.99 13.47 -0.02
C ARG A 142 0.42 13.23 -1.41
N TRP A 143 -0.02 14.29 -2.06
CA TRP A 143 -0.31 14.24 -3.49
C TRP A 143 0.99 14.36 -4.29
N ALA A 144 1.04 13.68 -5.42
CA ALA A 144 2.13 13.81 -6.37
C ALA A 144 2.14 15.23 -6.98
N THR A 145 3.33 15.77 -7.21
CA THR A 145 3.52 17.04 -7.91
C THR A 145 3.15 16.91 -9.38
N GLY A 146 2.97 18.04 -10.09
CA GLY A 146 2.67 18.01 -11.53
C GLY A 146 3.71 17.25 -12.36
N ARG A 147 5.00 17.39 -12.02
CA ARG A 147 6.09 16.65 -12.67
C ARG A 147 6.00 15.15 -12.42
N GLU A 148 5.75 14.75 -11.17
CA GLU A 148 5.56 13.33 -10.81
C GLU A 148 4.35 12.71 -11.51
N ARG A 149 3.23 13.47 -11.62
CA ARG A 149 2.05 13.04 -12.39
C ARG A 149 2.33 12.89 -13.87
N LEU A 150 3.07 13.81 -14.47
CA LEU A 150 3.46 13.72 -15.87
C LEU A 150 4.37 12.51 -16.10
N THR A 151 5.32 12.23 -15.19
CA THR A 151 6.14 11.01 -15.24
C THR A 151 5.28 9.76 -15.16
N MET A 152 4.34 9.69 -14.20
CA MET A 152 3.42 8.55 -14.10
C MET A 152 2.58 8.37 -15.37
N LEU A 153 2.06 9.46 -15.95
CA LEU A 153 1.28 9.40 -17.17
C LEU A 153 2.13 8.93 -18.36
N ALA A 154 3.36 9.42 -18.49
CA ALA A 154 4.28 9.00 -19.55
C ALA A 154 4.63 7.50 -19.41
N ILE A 155 4.90 7.03 -18.19
CA ILE A 155 5.13 5.60 -17.92
C ILE A 155 3.86 4.78 -18.18
N ALA A 156 2.68 5.28 -17.80
CA ALA A 156 1.42 4.59 -18.04
C ALA A 156 1.20 4.38 -19.54
N VAL A 157 1.27 5.45 -20.34
CA VAL A 157 1.06 5.36 -21.79
C VAL A 157 2.16 4.54 -22.47
N GLY A 158 3.42 4.90 -22.26
CA GLY A 158 4.55 4.23 -22.91
C GLY A 158 4.70 2.78 -22.46
N GLY A 159 4.59 2.53 -21.15
CA GLY A 159 4.64 1.19 -20.58
C GLY A 159 3.49 0.32 -21.08
N THR A 160 2.26 0.83 -21.14
CA THR A 160 1.12 0.04 -21.63
C THR A 160 1.29 -0.32 -23.10
N ILE A 161 1.78 0.59 -23.95
CA ILE A 161 2.06 0.28 -25.36
C ILE A 161 3.13 -0.82 -25.48
N VAL A 162 4.24 -0.68 -24.75
CA VAL A 162 5.34 -1.66 -24.79
C VAL A 162 4.88 -3.01 -24.27
N CYS A 163 4.24 -3.06 -23.10
CA CYS A 163 3.71 -4.29 -22.52
C CYS A 163 2.63 -4.93 -23.40
N ALA A 164 1.76 -4.13 -24.04
CA ALA A 164 0.74 -4.66 -24.94
C ALA A 164 1.40 -5.39 -26.13
N LYS A 165 2.46 -4.82 -26.70
CA LYS A 165 3.21 -5.48 -27.78
C LYS A 165 3.92 -6.76 -27.33
N ILE A 166 4.45 -6.77 -26.12
CA ILE A 166 5.03 -7.99 -25.53
C ILE A 166 3.96 -9.06 -25.32
N PHE A 167 2.82 -8.70 -24.72
CA PHE A 167 1.73 -9.65 -24.47
C PHE A 167 1.06 -10.14 -25.75
N GLU A 168 0.97 -9.30 -26.78
CA GLU A 168 0.53 -9.68 -28.13
C GLU A 168 1.50 -10.72 -28.73
N ALA A 169 2.81 -10.49 -28.63
CA ALA A 169 3.82 -11.44 -29.08
C ALA A 169 3.82 -12.77 -28.30
N LEU A 170 3.36 -12.75 -27.04
CA LEU A 170 3.19 -13.95 -26.20
C LEU A 170 1.83 -14.65 -26.41
N GLY A 171 0.97 -14.16 -27.31
CA GLY A 171 -0.32 -14.77 -27.63
C GLY A 171 -1.43 -14.49 -26.61
N SER A 172 -1.34 -13.41 -25.83
CA SER A 172 -2.46 -12.99 -24.95
C SER A 172 -3.72 -12.71 -25.76
N TRP A 173 -4.86 -13.17 -25.26
CA TRP A 173 -6.19 -12.88 -25.82
C TRP A 173 -6.60 -11.41 -25.65
N GLY A 174 -6.13 -10.74 -24.59
CA GLY A 174 -6.47 -9.36 -24.25
C GLY A 174 -5.24 -8.49 -23.96
N PRO A 175 -4.30 -8.35 -24.90
CA PRO A 175 -2.96 -7.83 -24.62
C PRO A 175 -2.96 -6.39 -24.09
N TRP A 176 -3.88 -5.56 -24.57
CA TRP A 176 -4.04 -4.18 -24.10
C TRP A 176 -4.58 -4.11 -22.67
N ALA A 177 -5.56 -4.96 -22.35
CA ALA A 177 -6.14 -5.01 -21.00
C ALA A 177 -5.13 -5.58 -20.00
N ASP A 178 -4.41 -6.63 -20.39
CA ASP A 178 -3.33 -7.21 -19.58
C ASP A 178 -2.21 -6.19 -19.33
N ALA A 179 -1.82 -5.44 -20.37
CA ALA A 179 -0.81 -4.38 -20.25
C ALA A 179 -1.26 -3.22 -19.36
N TRP A 180 -2.52 -2.81 -19.48
CA TRP A 180 -3.12 -1.81 -18.58
C TRP A 180 -3.05 -2.27 -17.12
N ILE A 181 -3.47 -3.50 -16.85
CA ILE A 181 -3.47 -4.07 -15.50
C ILE A 181 -2.04 -4.20 -14.98
N PHE A 182 -1.10 -4.69 -15.79
CA PHE A 182 0.30 -4.85 -15.42
C PHE A 182 0.97 -3.51 -15.07
N VAL A 183 0.89 -2.54 -15.98
CA VAL A 183 1.57 -1.23 -15.82
C VAL A 183 0.88 -0.38 -14.76
N GLY A 184 -0.45 -0.42 -14.69
CA GLY A 184 -1.21 0.22 -13.62
C GLY A 184 -0.83 -0.33 -12.25
N SER A 185 -0.72 -1.66 -12.10
CA SER A 185 -0.26 -2.29 -10.85
C SER A 185 1.16 -1.85 -10.47
N LEU A 186 2.09 -1.81 -11.44
CA LEU A 186 3.45 -1.31 -11.23
C LEU A 186 3.45 0.12 -10.69
N LEU A 187 2.71 1.02 -11.35
CA LEU A 187 2.61 2.42 -10.95
C LEU A 187 1.92 2.60 -9.60
N ALA A 188 0.90 1.79 -9.29
CA ALA A 188 0.23 1.83 -8.01
C ALA A 188 1.16 1.38 -6.87
N THR A 189 1.84 0.26 -7.01
CA THR A 189 2.79 -0.21 -5.98
C THR A 189 3.97 0.75 -5.83
N TRP A 190 4.49 1.28 -6.93
CA TRP A 190 5.55 2.29 -6.90
C TRP A 190 5.08 3.60 -6.26
N GLY A 191 3.88 4.08 -6.60
CA GLY A 191 3.27 5.27 -6.01
C GLY A 191 3.05 5.11 -4.51
N MET A 192 2.61 3.92 -4.07
CA MET A 192 2.52 3.57 -2.64
C MET A 192 3.89 3.62 -1.97
N ALA A 193 4.93 3.02 -2.58
CA ALA A 193 6.31 3.13 -2.08
C ALA A 193 6.75 4.60 -1.97
N LYS A 194 6.22 5.48 -2.82
CA LYS A 194 6.46 6.93 -2.79
C LYS A 194 5.60 7.73 -1.82
N GLY A 195 4.55 7.14 -1.25
CA GLY A 195 3.59 7.84 -0.38
C GLY A 195 2.62 8.74 -1.15
N TRP A 196 2.45 8.52 -2.45
CA TRP A 196 1.60 9.34 -3.31
C TRP A 196 0.15 8.89 -3.28
N THR A 197 -0.78 9.78 -2.92
CA THR A 197 -2.21 9.45 -2.79
C THR A 197 -2.83 8.94 -4.10
N GLU A 198 -2.26 9.33 -5.23
CA GLU A 198 -2.63 8.87 -6.58
C GLU A 198 -2.59 7.35 -6.73
N PHE A 199 -1.79 6.62 -5.92
CA PHE A 199 -1.73 5.16 -6.02
C PHE A 199 -3.10 4.49 -5.83
N TRP A 200 -3.95 5.06 -4.97
CA TRP A 200 -5.31 4.56 -4.79
C TRP A 200 -6.16 4.74 -6.04
N LEU A 201 -6.03 5.89 -6.72
CA LEU A 201 -6.76 6.17 -7.96
C LEU A 201 -6.30 5.25 -9.08
N ILE A 202 -5.01 4.93 -9.12
CA ILE A 202 -4.44 3.99 -10.10
C ILE A 202 -4.99 2.59 -9.85
N TRP A 203 -5.09 2.12 -8.60
CA TRP A 203 -5.73 0.84 -8.29
C TRP A 203 -7.20 0.80 -8.71
N ILE A 204 -7.98 1.85 -8.44
CA ILE A 204 -9.37 1.95 -8.91
C ILE A 204 -9.42 1.84 -10.44
N ALA A 205 -8.53 2.54 -11.15
CA ALA A 205 -8.46 2.49 -12.61
C ALA A 205 -8.08 1.10 -13.14
N VAL A 206 -7.22 0.37 -12.44
CA VAL A 206 -6.90 -1.05 -12.73
C VAL A 206 -8.14 -1.92 -12.54
N ASP A 207 -8.85 -1.77 -11.42
CA ASP A 207 -10.01 -2.61 -11.08
C ASP A 207 -11.19 -2.38 -12.03
N VAL A 208 -11.40 -1.15 -12.49
CA VAL A 208 -12.44 -0.80 -13.49
C VAL A 208 -12.29 -1.59 -14.78
N VAL A 209 -11.07 -1.97 -15.16
CA VAL A 209 -10.81 -2.80 -16.34
C VAL A 209 -10.68 -4.28 -15.96
N GLY A 210 -9.97 -4.57 -14.87
CA GLY A 210 -9.66 -5.93 -14.44
C GLY A 210 -10.89 -6.73 -14.01
N VAL A 211 -11.82 -6.13 -13.27
CA VAL A 211 -13.01 -6.84 -12.78
C VAL A 211 -13.94 -7.25 -13.94
N PRO A 212 -14.33 -6.35 -14.87
CA PRO A 212 -15.11 -6.76 -16.03
C PRO A 212 -14.39 -7.79 -16.91
N LEU A 213 -13.07 -7.67 -17.09
CA LEU A 213 -12.30 -8.62 -17.89
C LEU A 213 -12.35 -10.04 -17.29
N LEU A 214 -12.18 -10.16 -15.97
CA LEU A 214 -12.29 -11.45 -15.27
C LEU A 214 -13.70 -12.04 -15.36
N PHE A 215 -14.72 -11.19 -15.26
CA PHE A 215 -16.12 -11.61 -15.38
C PHE A 215 -16.44 -12.11 -16.79
N LEU A 216 -16.03 -11.38 -17.83
CA LEU A 216 -16.18 -11.76 -19.23
C LEU A 216 -15.37 -13.01 -19.59
N GLY A 217 -14.21 -13.20 -18.96
CA GLY A 217 -13.39 -14.41 -19.10
C GLY A 217 -13.93 -15.64 -18.36
N GLY A 218 -15.06 -15.52 -17.65
CA GLY A 218 -15.65 -16.63 -16.88
C GLY A 218 -14.92 -16.97 -15.58
N TYR A 219 -13.92 -16.17 -15.18
CA TYR A 219 -13.16 -16.36 -13.94
C TYR A 219 -13.90 -15.79 -12.73
N TYR A 220 -15.12 -16.29 -12.46
CA TYR A 220 -16.03 -15.72 -11.47
C TYR A 220 -15.46 -15.65 -10.04
N PRO A 221 -14.76 -16.68 -9.50
CA PRO A 221 -14.17 -16.58 -8.17
C PRO A 221 -13.16 -15.43 -8.06
N SER A 222 -12.28 -15.30 -9.06
CA SER A 222 -11.30 -14.21 -9.11
C SER A 222 -11.99 -12.84 -9.32
N ALA A 223 -13.01 -12.75 -10.17
CA ALA A 223 -13.76 -11.52 -10.38
C ALA A 223 -14.42 -11.03 -9.08
N ALA A 224 -15.02 -11.92 -8.29
CA ALA A 224 -15.62 -11.59 -7.01
C ALA A 224 -14.58 -11.09 -5.99
N LEU A 225 -13.41 -11.75 -5.92
CA LEU A 225 -12.31 -11.33 -5.06
C LEU A 225 -11.77 -9.95 -5.45
N TYR A 226 -11.58 -9.68 -6.74
CA TYR A 226 -11.08 -8.40 -7.22
C TYR A 226 -12.11 -7.29 -7.04
N LEU A 227 -13.41 -7.58 -7.15
CA LEU A 227 -14.46 -6.64 -6.79
C LEU A 227 -14.41 -6.28 -5.30
N PHE A 228 -14.14 -7.26 -4.43
CA PHE A 228 -13.90 -6.99 -3.00
C PHE A 228 -12.68 -6.09 -2.79
N TYR A 229 -11.57 -6.34 -3.50
CA TYR A 229 -10.41 -5.44 -3.47
C TYR A 229 -10.73 -4.03 -3.97
N ALA A 230 -11.55 -3.88 -5.02
CA ALA A 230 -11.96 -2.57 -5.52
C ALA A 230 -12.72 -1.75 -4.47
N VAL A 231 -13.62 -2.39 -3.71
CA VAL A 231 -14.31 -1.78 -2.57
C VAL A 231 -13.31 -1.39 -1.48
N PHE A 232 -12.37 -2.29 -1.16
CA PHE A 232 -11.33 -2.04 -0.17
C PHE A 232 -10.41 -0.87 -0.54
N VAL A 233 -9.99 -0.79 -1.80
CA VAL A 233 -9.16 0.29 -2.36
C VAL A 233 -9.92 1.62 -2.26
N THR A 234 -11.20 1.63 -2.59
CA THR A 234 -12.06 2.82 -2.46
C THR A 234 -12.15 3.28 -1.01
N TRP A 235 -12.31 2.34 -0.07
CA TRP A 235 -12.28 2.65 1.36
C TRP A 235 -10.91 3.20 1.83
N GLY A 236 -9.81 2.63 1.33
CA GLY A 236 -8.46 3.11 1.58
C GLY A 236 -8.22 4.53 1.10
N PHE A 237 -8.67 4.84 -0.12
CA PHE A 237 -8.63 6.18 -0.69
C PHE A 237 -9.33 7.21 0.22
N VAL A 238 -10.59 6.92 0.57
CA VAL A 238 -11.40 7.80 1.43
C VAL A 238 -10.73 8.00 2.79
N THR A 239 -10.17 6.94 3.37
CA THR A 239 -9.46 7.00 4.66
C THR A 239 -8.22 7.91 4.55
N TRP A 240 -7.40 7.74 3.51
CA TRP A 240 -6.20 8.56 3.31
C TRP A 240 -6.50 10.04 3.04
N VAL A 241 -7.55 10.33 2.28
CA VAL A 241 -7.99 11.71 2.03
C VAL A 241 -8.48 12.37 3.32
N ARG A 242 -9.25 11.64 4.14
CA ARG A 242 -9.72 12.15 5.44
C ARG A 242 -8.57 12.48 6.38
N VAL A 243 -7.59 11.56 6.51
CA VAL A 243 -6.42 11.76 7.37
C VAL A 243 -5.59 12.98 6.92
N GLN A 244 -5.32 13.13 5.62
CA GLN A 244 -4.59 14.30 5.11
C GLN A 244 -5.33 15.62 5.36
N ARG A 245 -6.66 15.64 5.23
CA ARG A 245 -7.45 16.85 5.52
C ARG A 245 -7.36 17.25 6.99
N GLN A 246 -7.41 16.26 7.89
CA GLN A 246 -7.27 16.48 9.34
C GLN A 246 -5.86 16.98 9.69
N GLU A 247 -4.81 16.35 9.15
CA GLU A 247 -3.42 16.76 9.37
C GLU A 247 -3.16 18.21 8.88
N ARG A 248 -3.72 18.59 7.71
CA ARG A 248 -3.62 19.97 7.20
C ARG A 248 -4.36 20.99 8.07
N ALA A 249 -5.57 20.65 8.54
CA ALA A 249 -6.36 21.53 9.39
C ALA A 249 -5.65 21.78 10.74
N ALA A 250 -5.09 20.73 11.34
CA ALA A 250 -4.33 20.85 12.58
C ALA A 250 -3.09 21.74 12.42
N ALA A 251 -2.33 21.57 11.33
CA ALA A 251 -1.16 22.40 11.04
C ALA A 251 -1.50 23.89 10.85
N ALA A 252 -2.63 24.20 10.19
CA ALA A 252 -3.10 25.58 10.04
C ALA A 252 -3.43 26.23 11.39
N SER A 253 -4.11 25.51 12.28
CA SER A 253 -4.45 26.00 13.63
C SER A 253 -3.22 26.24 14.50
N SER A 254 -2.21 25.37 14.45
CA SER A 254 -0.94 25.56 15.17
C SER A 254 -0.18 26.79 14.68
N SER A 255 -0.15 27.03 13.37
CA SER A 255 0.48 28.23 12.79
C SER A 255 -0.22 29.51 13.24
N SER A 256 -1.55 29.53 13.31
CA SER A 256 -2.28 30.71 13.79
C SER A 256 -2.03 30.99 15.28
N LEU A 257 -2.00 29.96 16.13
CA LEU A 257 -1.69 30.12 17.55
C LEU A 257 -0.27 30.68 17.79
N SER A 258 0.72 30.18 17.05
CA SER A 258 2.09 30.72 17.11
C SER A 258 2.19 32.19 16.68
N SER A 259 1.40 32.60 15.68
CA SER A 259 1.37 33.99 15.21
C SER A 259 0.70 34.96 16.20
N VAL A 260 -0.27 34.48 16.98
CA VAL A 260 -0.95 35.30 18.00
C VAL A 260 -0.04 35.49 19.22
N THR A 261 0.60 34.42 19.70
CA THR A 261 1.50 34.46 20.87
C THR A 261 2.80 35.23 20.62
N THR A 262 3.19 35.46 19.36
CA THR A 262 4.36 36.29 19.00
C THR A 262 4.03 37.77 18.79
N THR A 263 2.79 38.22 19.06
CA THR A 263 2.48 39.65 19.11
C THR A 263 3.26 40.27 20.28
N PRO A 264 4.25 41.15 20.03
CA PRO A 264 5.06 41.70 21.12
C PRO A 264 4.17 42.53 22.05
N ALA A 265 4.41 42.41 23.36
CA ALA A 265 3.69 43.15 24.40
C ALA A 265 3.70 44.68 24.20
N SER A 266 4.58 45.20 23.34
CA SER A 266 4.60 46.61 22.91
C SER A 266 3.35 47.08 22.15
N VAL A 267 2.50 46.17 21.66
CA VAL A 267 1.23 46.51 21.00
C VAL A 267 0.10 46.76 22.02
N LEU A 268 0.21 46.21 23.24
CA LEU A 268 -0.80 46.38 24.29
C LEU A 268 -0.60 47.63 25.16
N ASP A 269 0.52 48.34 25.01
CA ASP A 269 0.85 49.55 25.80
C ASP A 269 0.40 50.87 25.13
N GLY A 270 -0.15 50.81 23.91
CA GLY A 270 -0.64 51.97 23.15
C GLY A 270 -2.14 52.27 23.29
N ALA A 271 -2.86 51.49 24.10
CA ALA A 271 -4.31 51.63 24.33
C ALA A 271 -4.61 51.87 25.82
N ARG A 272 -4.03 52.94 26.37
CA ARG A 272 -4.51 53.61 27.58
C ARG A 272 -5.15 54.94 27.21
#